data_AF-A0A0T6XF85-F1
#
_entry.id   AF-A0A0T6XF85-F1
#
_cell.length_a   1.000
_cell.length_b   1.000
_cell.length_c   1.000
_cell.angle_alpha   90.00
_cell.angle_beta   90.00
_cell.angle_gamma   90.00
#
_symmetry.space_group_name_H-M   'P 1'
#
loop_
_entity.id
_entity.type
_entity.pdbx_description
1 polymer ?
#
loop_
_entity_poly.entity_id
_entity_poly.type
_entity_poly.pdbx_seq_one_letter_code
_entity_poly.pdbx_strand_id
1 'polypeptide(L)'
;MIPEFLVTHSGGFHADELLSTVILTRLFPQARLIRSRAAEWIRPGADRIVYDVGGQYDPAAGIFDHHQRGAPLREDGQPYSSFGLIWKHYGRDYLAASGVPEDHIEAVHAAFDARFVLPVDLVDNGALDPSVAGPLAGLTLPALLETLKPVFDEAGQEADDRGFQAALAIARTLVEAGVAQRFAKLRAEALVLQQIARAGDGRVLELPMGMPFRPAVVKAGADHLLFVVHPRDKDWCLTGIRKADEGFELRADLPAAWAGLTNGELEAACGVAGASFCHNGRFIAAAATREAALAMAELAVAEAISPAMETKA
;
A
#
# COMPACT_ATOMS: atom_id res chain seq x y z
N MET A 1 20.05 -17.42 -16.25
CA MET A 1 20.57 -18.62 -15.55
C MET A 1 19.78 -18.75 -14.26
N ILE A 2 19.49 -19.97 -13.79
CA ILE A 2 18.82 -20.17 -12.50
C ILE A 2 19.92 -20.35 -11.45
N PRO A 3 20.04 -19.47 -10.43
CA PRO A 3 21.05 -19.61 -9.38
C PRO A 3 20.75 -20.83 -8.51
N GLU A 4 21.79 -21.52 -8.07
CA GLU A 4 21.74 -22.56 -7.05
C GLU A 4 21.78 -21.96 -5.63
N PHE A 5 22.38 -20.78 -5.47
CA PHE A 5 22.56 -20.13 -4.18
C PHE A 5 22.12 -18.67 -4.17
N LEU A 6 21.50 -18.26 -3.07
CA LEU A 6 21.27 -16.86 -2.72
C LEU A 6 22.17 -16.54 -1.53
N VAL A 7 23.10 -15.61 -1.68
CA VAL A 7 24.16 -15.36 -0.70
C VAL A 7 24.04 -13.95 -0.14
N THR A 8 23.93 -13.86 1.19
CA THR A 8 23.96 -12.58 1.91
C THR A 8 24.81 -12.71 3.18
N HIS A 9 24.97 -11.64 3.96
CA HIS A 9 25.85 -11.67 5.11
C HIS A 9 25.26 -12.48 6.29
N SER A 10 26.15 -13.02 7.14
CA SER A 10 25.80 -13.67 8.41
C SER A 10 25.64 -12.65 9.56
N GLY A 11 25.36 -13.10 10.79
CA GLY A 11 25.24 -12.21 11.96
C GLY A 11 23.86 -11.55 12.09
N GLY A 12 23.79 -10.41 12.78
CA GLY A 12 22.57 -9.60 12.83
C GLY A 12 22.19 -9.11 11.42
N PHE A 13 20.90 -9.14 11.12
CA PHE A 13 20.34 -8.82 9.79
C PHE A 13 19.65 -7.44 9.74
N HIS A 14 19.48 -6.87 8.55
CA HIS A 14 18.78 -5.63 8.32
C HIS A 14 17.51 -5.88 7.49
N ALA A 15 16.82 -4.79 7.16
CA ALA A 15 15.59 -4.88 6.40
C ALA A 15 15.84 -5.15 4.92
N ASP A 16 16.94 -4.63 4.38
CA ASP A 16 17.18 -4.61 2.94
C ASP A 16 17.56 -6.01 2.43
N GLU A 17 18.42 -6.76 3.11
CA GLU A 17 18.75 -8.12 2.70
C GLU A 17 17.62 -9.11 3.00
N LEU A 18 16.83 -8.89 4.07
CA LEU A 18 15.58 -9.63 4.28
C LEU A 18 14.60 -9.44 3.12
N LEU A 19 14.35 -8.19 2.72
CA LEU A 19 13.41 -7.86 1.65
C LEU A 19 13.93 -8.30 0.28
N SER A 20 15.23 -8.18 0.02
CA SER A 20 15.91 -8.79 -1.12
C SER A 20 15.66 -10.30 -1.18
N THR A 21 15.80 -10.98 -0.04
CA THR A 21 15.57 -12.43 0.07
C THR A 21 14.13 -12.79 -0.26
N VAL A 22 13.13 -11.99 0.14
CA VAL A 22 11.72 -12.21 -0.23
C VAL A 22 11.56 -12.26 -1.75
N ILE A 23 12.13 -11.28 -2.46
CA ILE A 23 12.04 -11.17 -3.91
C ILE A 23 12.72 -12.38 -4.57
N LEU A 24 13.97 -12.65 -4.20
CA LEU A 24 14.79 -13.67 -4.84
C LEU A 24 14.27 -15.08 -4.57
N THR A 25 13.80 -15.39 -3.37
CA THR A 25 13.25 -16.72 -3.04
C THR A 25 11.90 -16.99 -3.73
N ARG A 26 11.15 -15.95 -4.13
CA ARG A 26 9.95 -16.12 -4.95
C ARG A 26 10.30 -16.51 -6.39
N LEU A 27 11.38 -15.95 -6.93
CA LEU A 27 11.87 -16.21 -8.29
C LEU A 27 12.67 -17.51 -8.40
N PHE A 28 13.44 -17.82 -7.36
CA PHE A 28 14.34 -18.96 -7.32
C PHE A 28 14.05 -19.84 -6.10
N PRO A 29 12.85 -20.46 -6.02
CA PRO A 29 12.42 -21.20 -4.83
C PRO A 29 13.25 -22.46 -4.55
N GLN A 30 14.06 -22.92 -5.51
CA GLN A 30 14.97 -24.05 -5.36
C GLN A 30 16.38 -23.63 -4.94
N ALA A 31 16.70 -22.33 -4.98
CA ALA A 31 18.00 -21.83 -4.58
C ALA A 31 18.15 -21.90 -3.06
N ARG A 32 19.33 -22.31 -2.60
CA ARG A 32 19.63 -22.40 -1.17
C ARG A 32 20.09 -21.03 -0.67
N LEU A 33 19.47 -20.54 0.39
CA LEU A 33 19.92 -19.35 1.08
C LEU A 33 21.17 -19.68 1.91
N ILE A 34 22.25 -18.94 1.66
CA ILE A 34 23.52 -19.01 2.40
C ILE A 34 23.79 -17.65 3.04
N ARG A 35 23.92 -17.63 4.37
CA ARG A 35 24.31 -16.44 5.13
C ARG A 35 25.77 -16.56 5.54
N SER A 36 26.66 -15.78 4.92
CA SER A 36 28.11 -15.92 5.09
C SER A 36 28.86 -14.63 4.73
N ARG A 37 30.06 -14.46 5.31
CA ARG A 37 31.07 -13.48 4.89
C ARG A 37 32.35 -14.12 4.35
N ALA A 38 32.36 -15.44 4.21
CA ALA A 38 33.52 -16.18 3.74
C ALA A 38 33.76 -15.89 2.24
N ALA A 39 35.02 -15.70 1.85
CA ALA A 39 35.40 -15.21 0.53
C ALA A 39 34.93 -16.13 -0.61
N GLU A 40 34.84 -17.43 -0.36
CA GLU A 40 34.33 -18.44 -1.28
C GLU A 40 32.82 -18.30 -1.55
N TRP A 41 32.07 -17.67 -0.66
CA TRP A 41 30.64 -17.44 -0.80
C TRP A 41 30.31 -16.09 -1.43
N ILE A 42 30.95 -15.03 -0.95
CA ILE A 42 30.60 -13.64 -1.28
C ILE A 42 31.22 -13.11 -2.57
N ARG A 43 32.05 -13.90 -3.25
CA ARG A 43 32.55 -13.57 -4.59
C ARG A 43 31.50 -13.92 -5.64
N PRO A 44 31.41 -13.15 -6.74
CA PRO A 44 30.55 -13.50 -7.86
C PRO A 44 30.83 -14.90 -8.40
N GLY A 45 29.77 -15.60 -8.79
CA GLY A 45 29.83 -16.95 -9.33
C GLY A 45 28.62 -17.20 -10.21
N ALA A 46 28.77 -18.04 -11.24
CA ALA A 46 27.66 -18.38 -12.13
C ALA A 46 26.47 -18.99 -11.36
N ASP A 47 26.75 -19.78 -10.33
CA ASP A 47 25.78 -20.51 -9.52
C ASP A 47 25.02 -19.68 -8.49
N ARG A 48 25.26 -18.36 -8.37
CA ARG A 48 24.73 -17.58 -7.23
C ARG A 48 24.34 -16.15 -7.54
N ILE A 49 23.47 -15.63 -6.69
CA ILE A 49 23.23 -14.19 -6.55
C ILE A 49 23.74 -13.77 -5.18
N VAL A 50 24.66 -12.80 -5.14
CA VAL A 50 25.22 -12.23 -3.92
C VAL A 50 24.62 -10.85 -3.69
N TYR A 51 24.15 -10.56 -2.48
CA TYR A 51 23.53 -9.28 -2.16
C TYR A 51 23.82 -8.87 -0.71
N ASP A 52 23.93 -7.56 -0.51
CA ASP A 52 24.29 -6.94 0.77
C ASP A 52 25.66 -7.36 1.34
N VAL A 53 26.51 -7.95 0.48
CA VAL A 53 27.86 -8.37 0.82
C VAL A 53 28.70 -8.52 -0.46
N GLY A 54 30.02 -8.44 -0.31
CA GLY A 54 31.00 -8.71 -1.38
C GLY A 54 31.63 -7.44 -1.98
N GLY A 55 31.14 -6.26 -1.62
CA GLY A 55 31.73 -4.94 -1.88
C GLY A 55 31.69 -4.51 -3.34
N GLN A 56 30.72 -4.99 -4.13
CA GLN A 56 30.61 -4.71 -5.56
C GLN A 56 29.15 -4.67 -6.01
N TYR A 57 28.90 -3.93 -7.09
CA TYR A 57 27.63 -3.97 -7.81
C TYR A 57 27.90 -4.26 -9.28
N ASP A 58 27.56 -5.47 -9.70
CA ASP A 58 27.64 -5.95 -11.08
C ASP A 58 26.47 -6.91 -11.33
N PRO A 59 25.37 -6.43 -11.94
CA PRO A 59 24.20 -7.25 -12.25
C PRO A 59 24.51 -8.42 -13.18
N ALA A 60 25.48 -8.28 -14.10
CA ALA A 60 25.84 -9.34 -15.02
C ALA A 60 26.61 -10.47 -14.32
N ALA A 61 27.37 -10.13 -13.28
CA ALA A 61 28.04 -11.10 -12.40
C ALA A 61 27.16 -11.57 -11.23
N GLY A 62 25.94 -11.04 -11.08
CA GLY A 62 25.00 -11.44 -10.04
C GLY A 62 25.35 -10.91 -8.64
N ILE A 63 26.04 -9.77 -8.53
CA ILE A 63 26.40 -9.16 -7.23
C ILE A 63 25.75 -7.79 -7.04
N PHE A 64 25.10 -7.61 -5.89
CA PHE A 64 24.23 -6.47 -5.56
C PHE A 64 24.53 -5.94 -4.16
N ASP A 65 25.75 -5.45 -3.96
CA ASP A 65 26.15 -4.75 -2.72
C ASP A 65 26.12 -3.22 -2.92
N HIS A 66 25.98 -2.50 -1.81
CA HIS A 66 25.96 -1.04 -1.75
C HIS A 66 27.01 -0.47 -0.76
N HIS A 67 27.75 -1.31 -0.04
CA HIS A 67 28.75 -0.85 0.93
C HIS A 67 30.04 -0.25 0.31
N GLN A 68 30.23 -0.41 -0.99
CA GLN A 68 31.43 0.05 -1.69
C GLN A 68 31.49 1.56 -1.91
N ARG A 69 32.71 2.09 -2.02
CA ARG A 69 32.91 3.48 -2.46
C ARG A 69 32.38 3.65 -3.88
N GLY A 70 31.50 4.64 -4.06
CA GLY A 70 30.85 4.89 -5.35
C GLY A 70 29.71 3.90 -5.63
N ALA A 71 29.05 3.41 -4.58
CA ALA A 71 27.83 2.64 -4.70
C ALA A 71 26.81 3.33 -5.63
N PRO A 72 26.02 2.54 -6.39
CA PRO A 72 25.09 3.07 -7.37
C PRO A 72 24.04 3.98 -6.72
N LEU A 73 23.75 5.09 -7.38
CA LEU A 73 22.67 6.00 -7.02
C LEU A 73 21.54 5.91 -8.06
N ARG A 74 20.34 6.32 -7.65
CA ARG A 74 19.20 6.62 -8.51
C ARG A 74 19.51 7.85 -9.38
N GLU A 75 18.70 8.08 -10.42
CA GLU A 75 18.90 9.22 -11.34
C GLU A 75 18.84 10.58 -10.63
N ASP A 76 18.09 10.66 -9.54
CA ASP A 76 17.95 11.85 -8.69
C ASP A 76 18.99 11.91 -7.55
N GLY A 77 19.98 11.01 -7.54
CA GLY A 77 21.04 10.97 -6.54
C GLY A 77 20.69 10.26 -5.24
N GLN A 78 19.46 9.74 -5.08
CA GLN A 78 19.11 8.96 -3.90
C GLN A 78 19.84 7.60 -3.91
N PRO A 79 20.32 7.10 -2.75
CA PRO A 79 21.05 5.85 -2.70
C PRO A 79 20.15 4.62 -2.91
N TYR A 80 20.76 3.54 -3.35
CA TYR A 80 20.17 2.20 -3.29
C TYR A 80 20.80 1.41 -2.14
N SER A 81 20.02 0.66 -1.37
CA SER A 81 20.54 -0.49 -0.60
C SER A 81 20.48 -1.75 -1.44
N SER A 82 20.84 -2.91 -0.88
CA SER A 82 20.72 -4.18 -1.60
C SER A 82 19.29 -4.42 -2.08
N PHE A 83 18.28 -4.04 -1.30
CA PHE A 83 16.87 -4.18 -1.66
C PHE A 83 16.49 -3.38 -2.91
N GLY A 84 16.86 -2.11 -2.95
CA GLY A 84 16.65 -1.27 -4.12
C GLY A 84 17.33 -1.79 -5.37
N LEU A 85 18.56 -2.33 -5.25
CA LEU A 85 19.25 -2.96 -6.37
C LEU A 85 18.56 -4.23 -6.85
N ILE A 86 18.16 -5.12 -5.93
CA ILE A 86 17.40 -6.32 -6.28
C ILE A 86 16.05 -5.94 -6.90
N TRP A 87 15.33 -4.96 -6.37
CA TRP A 87 14.05 -4.50 -6.91
C TRP A 87 14.20 -3.90 -8.32
N LYS A 88 15.28 -3.15 -8.56
CA LYS A 88 15.58 -2.57 -9.88
C LYS A 88 15.69 -3.64 -10.96
N HIS A 89 16.37 -4.75 -10.67
CA HIS A 89 16.67 -5.80 -11.66
C HIS A 89 15.65 -6.93 -11.69
N TYR A 90 15.10 -7.32 -10.53
CA TYR A 90 14.23 -8.49 -10.39
C TYR A 90 12.79 -8.15 -10.00
N GLY A 91 12.48 -6.89 -9.67
CA GLY A 91 11.15 -6.49 -9.20
C GLY A 91 10.05 -6.76 -10.22
N ARG A 92 10.32 -6.57 -11.51
CA ARG A 92 9.36 -6.84 -12.61
C ARG A 92 9.02 -8.32 -12.70
N ASP A 93 10.05 -9.16 -12.72
CA ASP A 93 9.88 -10.62 -12.73
C ASP A 93 9.15 -11.10 -11.48
N TYR A 94 9.43 -10.50 -10.31
CA TYR A 94 8.73 -10.81 -9.07
C TYR A 94 7.24 -10.49 -9.14
N LEU A 95 6.88 -9.35 -9.72
CA LEU A 95 5.49 -8.96 -9.92
C LEU A 95 4.77 -9.93 -10.88
N ALA A 96 5.41 -10.29 -11.99
CA ALA A 96 4.90 -11.29 -12.92
C ALA A 96 4.69 -12.65 -12.24
N ALA A 97 5.69 -13.13 -11.49
CA ALA A 97 5.61 -14.38 -10.73
C ALA A 97 4.51 -14.33 -9.65
N SER A 98 4.21 -13.15 -9.13
CA SER A 98 3.15 -12.87 -8.14
C SER A 98 1.76 -12.66 -8.77
N GLY A 99 1.62 -12.84 -10.09
CA GLY A 99 0.34 -12.78 -10.80
C GLY A 99 -0.14 -11.38 -11.15
N VAL A 100 0.76 -10.38 -11.16
CA VAL A 100 0.44 -9.06 -11.71
C VAL A 100 0.47 -9.14 -13.24
N PRO A 101 -0.61 -8.76 -13.94
CA PRO A 101 -0.65 -8.72 -15.40
C PRO A 101 0.39 -7.78 -16.00
N GLU A 102 0.93 -8.13 -17.17
CA GLU A 102 2.03 -7.41 -17.84
C GLU A 102 1.76 -5.91 -18.03
N ASP A 103 0.53 -5.55 -18.42
CA ASP A 103 0.08 -4.17 -18.60
C ASP A 103 0.03 -3.34 -17.31
N HIS A 104 0.09 -4.00 -16.14
CA HIS A 104 0.10 -3.35 -14.83
C HIS A 104 1.48 -3.38 -14.13
N ILE A 105 2.45 -4.15 -14.65
CA ILE A 105 3.75 -4.36 -13.98
C ILE A 105 4.46 -3.04 -13.73
N GLU A 106 4.60 -2.16 -14.73
CA GLU A 106 5.36 -0.91 -14.57
C GLU A 106 4.70 0.04 -13.56
N ALA A 107 3.36 0.14 -13.58
CA ALA A 107 2.62 0.99 -12.66
C ALA A 107 2.77 0.49 -11.21
N VAL A 108 2.67 -0.83 -10.99
CA VAL A 108 2.88 -1.43 -9.67
C VAL A 108 4.34 -1.34 -9.24
N HIS A 109 5.29 -1.53 -10.16
CA HIS A 109 6.73 -1.45 -9.90
C HIS A 109 7.12 -0.07 -9.38
N ALA A 110 6.75 0.98 -10.11
CA ALA A 110 7.01 2.37 -9.73
C ALA A 110 6.33 2.76 -8.41
N ALA A 111 5.07 2.36 -8.22
CA ALA A 111 4.32 2.67 -7.00
C ALA A 111 4.83 1.89 -5.77
N PHE A 112 5.37 0.69 -5.96
CA PHE A 112 6.00 -0.08 -4.89
C PHE A 112 7.39 0.46 -4.58
N ASP A 113 8.18 0.81 -5.60
CA ASP A 113 9.51 1.42 -5.44
C ASP A 113 9.43 2.70 -4.60
N ALA A 114 8.62 3.68 -5.05
CA ALA A 114 8.55 4.99 -4.42
C ALA A 114 8.03 4.98 -2.97
N ARG A 115 7.17 4.02 -2.60
CA ARG A 115 6.45 4.00 -1.30
C ARG A 115 6.84 2.85 -0.38
N PHE A 116 7.71 1.96 -0.80
CA PHE A 116 8.11 0.80 0.01
C PHE A 116 9.62 0.55 -0.08
N VAL A 117 10.18 0.53 -1.29
CA VAL A 117 11.61 0.26 -1.49
C VAL A 117 12.45 1.47 -1.12
N LEU A 118 12.15 2.63 -1.69
CA LEU A 118 12.94 3.85 -1.48
C LEU A 118 13.07 4.22 0.01
N PRO A 119 12.01 4.24 0.85
CA PRO A 119 12.18 4.53 2.27
C PRO A 119 13.10 3.55 3.00
N VAL A 120 13.12 2.27 2.61
CA VAL A 120 14.04 1.27 3.17
C VAL A 120 15.46 1.56 2.71
N ASP A 121 15.67 1.81 1.41
CA ASP A 121 16.99 2.17 0.87
C ASP A 121 17.59 3.39 1.59
N LEU A 122 16.76 4.42 1.84
CA LEU A 122 17.20 5.64 2.50
C LEU A 122 17.59 5.42 3.96
N VAL A 123 16.81 4.65 4.71
CA VAL A 123 17.13 4.32 6.11
C VAL A 123 18.41 3.51 6.20
N ASP A 124 18.53 2.50 5.35
CA ASP A 124 19.64 1.56 5.36
C ASP A 124 20.98 2.25 4.99
N ASN A 125 20.96 3.17 4.01
CA ASN A 125 22.12 3.99 3.68
C ASN A 125 22.39 5.14 4.66
N GLY A 126 21.58 5.29 5.72
CA GLY A 126 21.69 6.41 6.67
C GLY A 126 21.33 7.79 6.08
N ALA A 127 20.72 7.82 4.89
CA ALA A 127 20.25 9.05 4.25
C ALA A 127 18.94 9.57 4.87
N LEU A 128 18.19 8.68 5.53
CA LEU A 128 17.02 9.02 6.33
C LEU A 128 17.19 8.51 7.76
N ASP A 129 17.29 9.43 8.72
CA ASP A 129 17.34 9.08 10.13
C ASP A 129 15.96 8.60 10.62
N PRO A 130 15.80 7.41 11.22
CA PRO A 130 14.52 6.91 11.73
C PRO A 130 13.81 7.84 12.72
N SER A 131 14.56 8.72 13.42
CA SER A 131 14.01 9.69 14.37
C SER A 131 13.06 10.71 13.73
N VAL A 132 13.05 10.85 12.40
CA VAL A 132 12.04 11.65 11.69
C VAL A 132 10.61 11.16 11.93
N ALA A 133 10.44 9.88 12.27
CA ALA A 133 9.15 9.30 12.66
C ALA A 133 8.76 9.63 14.12
N GLY A 134 9.61 10.35 14.87
CA GLY A 134 9.37 10.78 16.24
C GLY A 134 9.07 9.61 17.17
N PRO A 135 8.00 9.67 17.99
CA PRO A 135 7.60 8.57 18.88
C PRO A 135 7.35 7.23 18.18
N LEU A 136 7.16 7.22 16.85
CA LEU A 136 6.91 6.02 16.06
C LEU A 136 8.19 5.40 15.47
N ALA A 137 9.38 5.95 15.75
CA ALA A 137 10.65 5.46 15.17
C ALA A 137 10.85 3.94 15.40
N GLY A 138 10.58 3.45 16.61
CA GLY A 138 10.65 2.03 16.95
C GLY A 138 9.54 1.15 16.35
N LEU A 139 8.55 1.75 15.69
CA LEU A 139 7.45 1.07 14.99
C LEU A 139 7.58 1.15 13.45
N THR A 140 8.70 1.66 12.95
CA THR A 140 9.01 1.63 11.52
C THR A 140 9.29 0.20 11.06
N LEU A 141 9.08 -0.08 9.78
CA LEU A 141 9.29 -1.43 9.24
C LEU A 141 10.71 -1.96 9.49
N PRO A 142 11.79 -1.21 9.19
CA PRO A 142 13.14 -1.69 9.48
C PRO A 142 13.35 -1.98 10.97
N ALA A 143 12.94 -1.06 11.85
CA ALA A 143 13.06 -1.24 13.30
C ALA A 143 12.32 -2.50 13.78
N LEU A 144 11.08 -2.72 13.33
CA LEU A 144 10.27 -3.87 13.71
C LEU A 144 10.90 -5.20 13.24
N LEU A 145 11.44 -5.25 12.01
CA LEU A 145 12.13 -6.45 11.53
C LEU A 145 13.38 -6.74 12.38
N GLU A 146 14.13 -5.72 12.76
CA GLU A 146 15.32 -5.88 13.61
C GLU A 146 14.99 -6.36 15.03
N THR A 147 13.77 -6.13 15.55
CA THR A 147 13.37 -6.69 16.86
C THR A 147 13.27 -8.23 16.87
N LEU A 148 13.32 -8.86 15.69
CA LEU A 148 13.28 -10.31 15.53
C LEU A 148 14.66 -10.96 15.52
N LYS A 149 15.73 -10.17 15.72
CA LYS A 149 17.08 -10.68 15.96
C LYS A 149 17.09 -11.50 17.27
N PRO A 150 17.98 -12.48 17.40
CA PRO A 150 18.20 -13.16 18.68
C PRO A 150 18.51 -12.17 19.80
N VAL A 151 18.10 -12.53 21.01
CA VAL A 151 18.49 -11.79 22.22
C VAL A 151 20.00 -11.91 22.45
N PHE A 152 20.57 -10.94 23.18
CA PHE A 152 22.02 -10.78 23.28
C PHE A 152 22.77 -12.00 23.86
N ASP A 153 22.09 -12.86 24.62
CA ASP A 153 22.63 -14.07 25.25
C ASP A 153 22.36 -15.36 24.46
N GLU A 154 21.67 -15.28 23.33
CA GLU A 154 21.49 -16.38 22.38
C GLU A 154 22.49 -16.26 21.22
N ALA A 155 23.72 -16.65 21.47
CA ALA A 155 24.82 -16.48 20.52
C ALA A 155 24.91 -17.60 19.47
N GLY A 156 25.48 -17.25 18.31
CA GLY A 156 25.91 -18.20 17.28
C GLY A 156 25.04 -18.17 16.02
N GLN A 157 25.62 -18.65 14.92
CA GLN A 157 25.02 -18.57 13.59
C GLN A 157 23.65 -19.26 13.51
N GLU A 158 23.45 -20.36 14.24
CA GLU A 158 22.14 -21.04 14.25
C GLU A 158 21.03 -20.17 14.85
N ALA A 159 21.32 -19.36 15.86
CA ALA A 159 20.37 -18.42 16.44
C ALA A 159 20.05 -17.30 15.45
N ASP A 160 21.09 -16.72 14.85
CA ASP A 160 20.94 -15.69 13.82
C ASP A 160 20.09 -16.19 12.64
N ASP A 161 20.32 -17.43 12.19
CA ASP A 161 19.60 -18.03 11.08
C ASP A 161 18.13 -18.32 11.43
N ARG A 162 17.84 -18.76 12.66
CA ARG A 162 16.45 -18.89 13.14
C ARG A 162 15.73 -17.55 13.15
N GLY A 163 16.35 -16.50 13.71
CA GLY A 163 15.79 -15.15 13.74
C GLY A 163 15.53 -14.62 12.32
N PHE A 164 16.49 -14.84 11.40
CA PHE A 164 16.36 -14.44 10.01
C PHE A 164 15.17 -15.13 9.32
N GLN A 165 14.99 -16.45 9.50
CA GLN A 165 13.87 -17.17 8.91
C GLN A 165 12.52 -16.70 9.45
N ALA A 166 12.43 -16.40 10.75
CA ALA A 166 11.22 -15.85 11.35
C ALA A 166 10.89 -14.46 10.78
N ALA A 167 11.90 -13.58 10.68
CA ALA A 167 11.75 -12.26 10.09
C ALA A 167 11.39 -12.32 8.61
N LEU A 168 11.98 -13.25 7.86
CA LEU A 168 11.70 -13.45 6.43
C LEU A 168 10.23 -13.80 6.16
N ALA A 169 9.61 -14.62 6.99
CA ALA A 169 8.19 -14.97 6.86
C ALA A 169 7.27 -13.74 7.03
N ILE A 170 7.60 -12.88 8.00
CA ILE A 170 6.86 -11.63 8.26
C ILE A 170 7.09 -10.65 7.11
N ALA A 171 8.36 -10.43 6.71
CA ALA A 171 8.72 -9.57 5.60
C ALA A 171 8.00 -9.98 4.30
N ARG A 172 7.94 -11.29 4.01
CA ARG A 172 7.21 -11.83 2.85
C ARG A 172 5.74 -11.42 2.87
N THR A 173 5.07 -11.62 4.00
CA THR A 173 3.64 -11.27 4.15
C THR A 173 3.40 -9.79 3.86
N LEU A 174 4.29 -8.92 4.34
CA LEU A 174 4.17 -7.47 4.15
C LEU A 174 4.42 -7.04 2.70
N VAL A 175 5.42 -7.63 2.04
CA VAL A 175 5.71 -7.36 0.61
C VAL A 175 4.55 -7.83 -0.27
N GLU A 176 4.09 -9.06 -0.08
CA GLU A 176 2.98 -9.64 -0.85
C GLU A 176 1.68 -8.84 -0.66
N ALA A 177 1.33 -8.49 0.58
CA ALA A 177 0.20 -7.61 0.85
C ALA A 177 0.39 -6.22 0.22
N GLY A 178 1.60 -5.67 0.29
CA GLY A 178 1.94 -4.37 -0.28
C GLY A 178 1.76 -4.32 -1.82
N VAL A 179 2.15 -5.38 -2.51
CA VAL A 179 1.93 -5.55 -3.96
C VAL A 179 0.44 -5.75 -4.25
N ALA A 180 -0.21 -6.67 -3.54
CA ALA A 180 -1.62 -6.98 -3.74
C ALA A 180 -2.52 -5.75 -3.58
N GLN A 181 -2.25 -4.91 -2.57
CA GLN A 181 -2.99 -3.67 -2.33
C GLN A 181 -2.78 -2.64 -3.45
N ARG A 182 -1.56 -2.50 -3.97
CA ARG A 182 -1.28 -1.58 -5.10
C ARG A 182 -1.97 -2.05 -6.38
N PHE A 183 -1.89 -3.34 -6.68
CA PHE A 183 -2.59 -3.89 -7.82
C PHE A 183 -4.12 -3.80 -7.66
N ALA A 184 -4.66 -4.01 -6.45
CA ALA A 184 -6.08 -3.81 -6.17
C ALA A 184 -6.53 -2.37 -6.39
N LYS A 185 -5.70 -1.37 -6.04
CA LYS A 185 -5.99 0.04 -6.30
C LYS A 185 -6.11 0.35 -7.79
N LEU A 186 -5.25 -0.22 -8.64
CA LEU A 186 -5.35 -0.02 -10.10
C LEU A 186 -6.65 -0.60 -10.67
N ARG A 187 -7.04 -1.81 -10.23
CA ARG A 187 -8.34 -2.39 -10.61
C ARG A 187 -9.51 -1.54 -10.13
N ALA A 188 -9.42 -1.01 -8.91
CA ALA A 188 -10.45 -0.14 -8.36
C ALA A 188 -10.57 1.17 -9.15
N GLU A 189 -9.43 1.77 -9.50
CA GLU A 189 -9.38 2.99 -10.31
C GLU A 189 -10.08 2.82 -11.66
N ALA A 190 -9.78 1.75 -12.40
CA ALA A 190 -10.42 1.48 -13.69
C ALA A 190 -11.95 1.39 -13.59
N LEU A 191 -12.45 0.68 -12.57
CA LEU A 191 -13.89 0.57 -12.31
C LEU A 191 -14.52 1.91 -11.91
N VAL A 192 -13.84 2.69 -11.06
CA VAL A 192 -14.34 3.98 -10.62
C VAL A 192 -14.39 4.97 -11.78
N LEU A 193 -13.37 5.02 -12.64
CA LEU A 193 -13.38 5.85 -13.84
C LEU A 193 -14.54 5.50 -14.77
N GLN A 194 -14.88 4.21 -14.90
CA GLN A 194 -16.06 3.77 -15.65
C GLN A 194 -17.36 4.27 -15.00
N GLN A 195 -17.49 4.21 -13.67
CA GLN A 195 -18.68 4.71 -12.98
C GLN A 195 -18.80 6.24 -13.03
N ILE A 196 -17.68 6.97 -12.95
CA ILE A 196 -17.64 8.42 -13.15
C ILE A 196 -18.15 8.78 -14.55
N ALA A 197 -17.66 8.09 -15.59
CA ALA A 197 -18.12 8.33 -16.96
C ALA A 197 -19.62 8.06 -17.15
N ARG A 198 -20.17 7.06 -16.45
CA ARG A 198 -21.62 6.76 -16.45
C ARG A 198 -22.44 7.79 -15.66
N ALA A 199 -21.90 8.31 -14.55
CA ALA A 199 -22.55 9.34 -13.76
C ALA A 199 -22.66 10.67 -14.53
N GLY A 200 -21.73 10.96 -15.44
CA GLY A 200 -21.74 12.18 -16.22
C GLY A 200 -21.61 13.41 -15.33
N ASP A 201 -22.56 14.34 -15.42
CA ASP A 201 -22.65 15.51 -14.53
C ASP A 201 -23.43 15.23 -13.23
N GLY A 202 -23.85 13.99 -12.97
CA GLY A 202 -24.56 13.60 -11.77
C GLY A 202 -23.74 13.86 -10.50
N ARG A 203 -24.40 14.10 -9.35
CA ARG A 203 -23.72 14.43 -8.09
C ARG A 203 -23.45 13.22 -7.19
N VAL A 204 -23.91 12.03 -7.61
CA VAL A 204 -23.79 10.76 -6.89
C VAL A 204 -22.99 9.77 -7.72
N LEU A 205 -21.96 9.18 -7.12
CA LEU A 205 -21.19 8.09 -7.72
C LEU A 205 -21.68 6.76 -7.17
N GLU A 206 -22.32 5.96 -8.01
CA GLU A 206 -22.68 4.60 -7.64
C GLU A 206 -21.52 3.63 -7.94
N LEU A 207 -21.15 2.80 -6.96
CA LEU A 207 -20.12 1.79 -7.09
C LEU A 207 -20.70 0.38 -6.88
N PRO A 208 -20.17 -0.64 -7.58
CA PRO A 208 -20.68 -2.01 -7.47
C PRO A 208 -20.38 -2.68 -6.12
N MET A 209 -19.46 -2.12 -5.32
CA MET A 209 -19.07 -2.62 -4.01
C MET A 209 -18.31 -1.54 -3.22
N GLY A 210 -18.13 -1.76 -1.92
CA GLY A 210 -17.20 -0.96 -1.12
C GLY A 210 -15.78 -1.10 -1.66
N MET A 211 -15.20 0.00 -2.13
CA MET A 211 -13.88 0.00 -2.77
C MET A 211 -13.19 1.38 -2.67
N PRO A 212 -11.86 1.46 -2.81
CA PRO A 212 -11.16 2.74 -2.91
C PRO A 212 -11.61 3.50 -4.17
N PHE A 213 -12.11 4.73 -4.01
CA PHE A 213 -12.59 5.54 -5.14
C PHE A 213 -11.95 6.92 -5.22
N ARG A 214 -11.56 7.51 -4.10
CA ARG A 214 -11.17 8.92 -4.03
C ARG A 214 -9.98 9.28 -4.93
N PRO A 215 -8.88 8.50 -5.01
CA PRO A 215 -7.79 8.79 -5.95
C PRO A 215 -8.26 8.91 -7.40
N ALA A 216 -9.20 8.06 -7.82
CA ALA A 216 -9.75 8.08 -9.17
C ALA A 216 -10.67 9.30 -9.40
N VAL A 217 -11.48 9.67 -8.40
CA VAL A 217 -12.32 10.90 -8.44
C VAL A 217 -11.45 12.15 -8.62
N VAL A 218 -10.35 12.26 -7.87
CA VAL A 218 -9.40 13.37 -7.97
C VAL A 218 -8.71 13.37 -9.34
N LYS A 219 -8.20 12.21 -9.77
CA LYS A 219 -7.54 12.06 -11.08
C LYS A 219 -8.45 12.42 -12.25
N ALA A 220 -9.74 12.10 -12.16
CA ALA A 220 -10.73 12.43 -13.19
C ALA A 220 -11.19 13.89 -13.17
N GLY A 221 -10.82 14.69 -12.15
CA GLY A 221 -11.36 16.04 -11.97
C GLY A 221 -12.87 16.04 -11.71
N ALA A 222 -13.41 14.96 -11.14
CA ALA A 222 -14.84 14.79 -10.90
C ALA A 222 -15.28 15.51 -9.61
N ASP A 223 -14.98 16.81 -9.52
CA ASP A 223 -15.23 17.64 -8.33
C ASP A 223 -16.71 17.92 -8.08
N HIS A 224 -17.52 17.73 -9.10
CA HIS A 224 -18.98 17.82 -9.01
C HIS A 224 -19.58 16.67 -8.18
N LEU A 225 -18.90 15.53 -8.00
CA LEU A 225 -19.41 14.42 -7.18
C LEU A 225 -19.38 14.80 -5.69
N LEU A 226 -20.52 14.61 -5.02
CA LEU A 226 -20.72 14.95 -3.60
C LEU A 226 -20.77 13.68 -2.72
N PHE A 227 -21.46 12.65 -3.21
CA PHE A 227 -21.73 11.43 -2.45
C PHE A 227 -21.38 10.17 -3.25
N VAL A 228 -21.16 9.06 -2.52
CA VAL A 228 -20.94 7.73 -3.07
C VAL A 228 -21.96 6.76 -2.50
N VAL A 229 -22.57 5.95 -3.37
CA VAL A 229 -23.50 4.88 -2.99
C VAL A 229 -22.93 3.52 -3.40
N HIS A 230 -22.94 2.54 -2.50
CA HIS A 230 -22.49 1.18 -2.81
C HIS A 230 -23.13 0.13 -1.90
N PRO A 231 -23.21 -1.14 -2.30
CA PRO A 231 -23.69 -2.21 -1.43
C PRO A 231 -22.68 -2.53 -0.32
N ARG A 232 -23.18 -3.03 0.82
CA ARG A 232 -22.42 -3.49 1.99
C ARG A 232 -23.12 -4.70 2.59
N ASP A 233 -22.61 -5.90 2.36
CA ASP A 233 -23.10 -7.19 2.89
C ASP A 233 -24.64 -7.37 2.86
N LYS A 234 -25.36 -6.77 3.80
CA LYS A 234 -26.82 -6.86 3.99
C LYS A 234 -27.60 -5.59 3.65
N ASP A 235 -26.93 -4.47 3.40
CA ASP A 235 -27.54 -3.17 3.15
C ASP A 235 -26.75 -2.34 2.12
N TRP A 236 -27.12 -1.08 1.95
CA TRP A 236 -26.49 -0.12 1.05
C TRP A 236 -26.00 1.08 1.84
N CYS A 237 -24.81 1.56 1.48
CA CYS A 237 -24.14 2.65 2.14
C CYS A 237 -24.16 3.90 1.28
N LEU A 238 -24.43 5.04 1.91
CA LEU A 238 -24.31 6.38 1.35
C LEU A 238 -23.23 7.13 2.14
N THR A 239 -22.18 7.60 1.48
CA THR A 239 -21.06 8.30 2.12
C THR A 239 -20.75 9.62 1.44
N GLY A 240 -20.27 10.59 2.21
CA GLY A 240 -19.71 11.83 1.67
C GLY A 240 -18.29 11.64 1.12
N ILE A 241 -17.91 12.49 0.17
CA ILE A 241 -16.56 12.52 -0.40
C ILE A 241 -15.73 13.59 0.32
N ARG A 242 -14.54 13.25 0.83
CA ARG A 242 -13.64 14.20 1.48
C ARG A 242 -13.00 15.19 0.49
N LYS A 243 -12.87 16.45 0.90
CA LYS A 243 -12.20 17.51 0.11
C LYS A 243 -10.70 17.24 -0.03
N ALA A 244 -10.01 16.93 1.07
CA ALA A 244 -8.56 16.74 1.11
C ALA A 244 -8.16 15.32 1.54
N ASP A 245 -6.88 14.98 1.31
CA ASP A 245 -6.30 13.66 1.68
C ASP A 245 -6.28 13.49 3.19
N GLU A 246 -5.93 14.56 3.88
CA GLU A 246 -5.94 14.67 5.33
C GLU A 246 -7.18 15.44 5.81
N GLY A 247 -7.70 15.07 6.98
CA GLY A 247 -8.86 15.71 7.60
C GLY A 247 -10.21 15.03 7.31
N PHE A 248 -11.27 15.60 7.88
CA PHE A 248 -12.63 15.04 7.87
C PHE A 248 -13.65 15.89 7.08
N GLU A 249 -13.20 17.00 6.48
CA GLU A 249 -14.10 17.89 5.75
C GLU A 249 -14.62 17.24 4.47
N LEU A 250 -15.94 17.23 4.31
CA LEU A 250 -16.65 16.66 3.16
C LEU A 250 -16.97 17.72 2.11
N ARG A 251 -17.15 17.28 0.86
CA ARG A 251 -17.68 18.10 -0.23
C ARG A 251 -19.12 18.54 0.03
N ALA A 252 -19.90 17.69 0.70
CA ALA A 252 -21.22 17.98 1.23
C ALA A 252 -21.51 17.06 2.43
N ASP A 253 -22.21 17.59 3.43
CA ASP A 253 -22.75 16.80 4.55
C ASP A 253 -24.12 16.24 4.19
N LEU A 254 -24.48 15.09 4.77
CA LEU A 254 -25.86 14.58 4.73
C LEU A 254 -26.80 15.55 5.47
N PRO A 255 -28.11 15.58 5.19
CA PRO A 255 -29.07 16.47 5.84
C PRO A 255 -28.96 16.54 7.37
N ALA A 256 -29.01 17.75 7.92
CA ALA A 256 -28.89 17.97 9.36
C ALA A 256 -30.03 17.28 10.14
N ALA A 257 -31.23 17.22 9.54
CA ALA A 257 -32.39 16.56 10.12
C ALA A 257 -32.22 15.04 10.28
N TRP A 258 -31.24 14.42 9.61
CA TRP A 258 -30.99 12.97 9.69
C TRP A 258 -29.98 12.60 10.77
N ALA A 259 -29.24 13.59 11.29
CA ALA A 259 -28.09 13.36 12.17
C ALA A 259 -28.46 12.51 13.39
N GLY A 260 -27.85 11.32 13.49
CA GLY A 260 -28.01 10.42 14.64
C GLY A 260 -29.30 9.59 14.61
N LEU A 261 -30.17 9.76 13.61
CA LEU A 261 -31.41 9.02 13.50
C LEU A 261 -31.19 7.60 12.97
N THR A 262 -32.07 6.68 13.40
CA THR A 262 -32.05 5.27 12.99
C THR A 262 -33.44 4.76 12.66
N ASN A 263 -33.50 3.80 11.73
CA ASN A 263 -34.71 3.09 11.32
C ASN A 263 -35.92 4.04 11.12
N GLY A 264 -37.07 3.73 11.72
CA GLY A 264 -38.32 4.47 11.50
C GLY A 264 -38.23 5.98 11.77
N GLU A 265 -37.37 6.45 12.68
CA GLU A 265 -37.15 7.89 12.88
C GLU A 265 -36.47 8.53 11.66
N LEU A 266 -35.47 7.83 11.10
CA LEU A 266 -34.80 8.28 9.89
C LEU A 266 -35.72 8.19 8.67
N GLU A 267 -36.48 7.09 8.53
CA GLU A 267 -37.48 6.94 7.46
C GLU A 267 -38.50 8.08 7.50
N ALA A 268 -39.00 8.44 8.69
CA ALA A 268 -39.93 9.56 8.87
C ALA A 268 -39.29 10.91 8.51
N ALA A 269 -38.01 11.11 8.86
CA ALA A 269 -37.28 12.36 8.60
C ALA A 269 -36.91 12.54 7.12
N CYS A 270 -36.53 11.47 6.41
CA CYS A 270 -36.12 11.53 5.01
C CYS A 270 -37.24 11.19 4.03
N GLY A 271 -38.34 10.57 4.48
CA GLY A 271 -39.43 10.11 3.62
C GLY A 271 -39.07 8.87 2.78
N VAL A 272 -37.97 8.17 3.08
CA VAL A 272 -37.49 7.01 2.34
C VAL A 272 -37.66 5.74 3.18
N ALA A 273 -38.57 4.86 2.76
CA ALA A 273 -38.68 3.54 3.34
C ALA A 273 -37.41 2.71 3.10
N GLY A 274 -36.94 2.03 4.14
CA GLY A 274 -35.68 1.29 4.18
C GLY A 274 -34.48 2.10 4.68
N ALA A 275 -34.62 3.40 4.98
CA ALA A 275 -33.55 4.17 5.60
C ALA A 275 -33.27 3.66 7.03
N SER A 276 -32.04 3.22 7.32
CA SER A 276 -31.77 2.47 8.55
C SER A 276 -30.87 3.20 9.54
N PHE A 277 -29.97 4.06 9.07
CA PHE A 277 -29.00 4.75 9.93
C PHE A 277 -28.42 5.99 9.27
N CYS A 278 -28.23 7.06 10.03
CA CYS A 278 -27.37 8.18 9.65
C CYS A 278 -26.49 8.58 10.84
N HIS A 279 -25.18 8.64 10.62
CA HIS A 279 -24.24 9.02 11.69
C HIS A 279 -24.47 10.47 12.11
N ASN A 280 -24.33 10.78 13.41
CA ASN A 280 -24.52 12.14 13.94
C ASN A 280 -23.58 13.18 13.30
N GLY A 281 -22.37 12.75 12.94
CA GLY A 281 -21.40 13.55 12.17
C GLY A 281 -21.71 13.68 10.67
N ARG A 282 -22.86 13.21 10.18
CA ARG A 282 -23.41 13.45 8.83
C ARG A 282 -22.52 13.02 7.64
N PHE A 283 -21.55 12.14 7.87
CA PHE A 283 -20.63 11.65 6.82
C PHE A 283 -21.03 10.31 6.19
N ILE A 284 -21.95 9.57 6.83
CA ILE A 284 -22.38 8.24 6.40
C ILE A 284 -23.84 7.99 6.79
N ALA A 285 -24.58 7.38 5.88
CA ALA A 285 -25.90 6.80 6.09
C ALA A 285 -25.97 5.40 5.48
N ALA A 286 -27.01 4.65 5.85
CA ALA A 286 -27.31 3.33 5.32
C ALA A 286 -28.81 3.17 5.03
N ALA A 287 -29.11 2.34 4.04
CA ALA A 287 -30.47 1.96 3.68
C ALA A 287 -30.55 0.49 3.26
N ALA A 288 -31.70 -0.15 3.43
CA ALA A 288 -31.89 -1.57 3.19
C ALA A 288 -31.73 -1.97 1.71
N THR A 289 -32.05 -1.07 0.77
CA THR A 289 -32.03 -1.35 -0.67
C THR A 289 -31.23 -0.29 -1.43
N ARG A 290 -30.85 -0.66 -2.65
CA ARG A 290 -30.19 0.24 -3.61
C ARG A 290 -31.04 1.47 -3.88
N GLU A 291 -32.32 1.25 -4.13
CA GLU A 291 -33.29 2.29 -4.49
C GLU A 291 -33.46 3.28 -3.33
N ALA A 292 -33.51 2.78 -2.10
CA ALA A 292 -33.59 3.63 -0.91
C ALA A 292 -32.31 4.45 -0.72
N ALA A 293 -31.13 3.85 -0.85
CA ALA A 293 -29.86 4.57 -0.73
C ALA A 293 -29.69 5.66 -1.79
N LEU A 294 -30.07 5.37 -3.04
CA LEU A 294 -30.05 6.36 -4.12
C LEU A 294 -31.09 7.48 -3.90
N ALA A 295 -32.30 7.16 -3.45
CA ALA A 295 -33.31 8.18 -3.12
C ALA A 295 -32.83 9.11 -2.00
N MET A 296 -32.19 8.56 -0.96
CA MET A 296 -31.55 9.37 0.09
C MET A 296 -30.41 10.23 -0.49
N ALA A 297 -29.59 9.69 -1.39
CA ALA A 297 -28.51 10.45 -2.00
C ALA A 297 -29.03 11.66 -2.78
N GLU A 298 -30.11 11.50 -3.56
CA GLU A 298 -30.74 12.59 -4.31
C GLU A 298 -31.32 13.69 -3.39
N LEU A 299 -31.96 13.31 -2.28
CA LEU A 299 -32.42 14.28 -1.26
C LEU A 299 -31.25 15.06 -0.65
N ALA A 300 -30.16 14.37 -0.33
CA ALA A 300 -28.96 15.00 0.22
C ALA A 300 -28.30 15.94 -0.80
N VAL A 301 -28.26 15.56 -2.08
CA VAL A 301 -27.79 16.43 -3.18
C VAL A 301 -28.65 17.68 -3.28
N ALA A 302 -29.98 17.54 -3.28
CA ALA A 302 -30.90 18.66 -3.38
C ALA A 302 -30.72 19.67 -2.22
N GLU A 303 -30.53 19.19 -0.98
CA GLU A 303 -30.23 20.05 0.16
C GLU A 303 -28.87 20.74 0.02
N ALA A 304 -27.84 20.01 -0.40
CA ALA A 304 -26.48 20.55 -0.54
C ALA A 304 -26.33 21.62 -1.63
N ILE A 305 -27.10 21.51 -2.72
CA ILE A 305 -27.06 22.48 -3.84
C ILE A 305 -28.13 23.57 -3.73
N SER A 306 -29.06 23.45 -2.79
CA SER A 306 -30.04 24.50 -2.55
C SER A 306 -29.32 25.75 -2.06
N PRO A 307 -29.60 26.94 -2.63
CA PRO A 307 -29.05 28.18 -2.11
C PRO A 307 -29.50 28.29 -0.65
N ALA A 308 -28.54 28.35 0.28
CA ALA A 308 -28.84 28.55 1.68
C ALA A 308 -29.79 29.74 1.79
N MET A 309 -30.99 29.54 2.34
CA MET A 309 -31.75 30.68 2.82
C MET A 309 -30.86 31.37 3.83
N GLU A 310 -30.33 32.54 3.47
CA GLU A 310 -29.69 33.43 4.42
C GLU A 310 -30.65 33.59 5.60
N THR A 311 -30.33 32.93 6.70
CA THR A 311 -31.01 33.15 7.98
C THR A 311 -30.60 34.54 8.45
N LYS A 312 -31.31 35.56 7.95
CA LYS A 312 -31.39 36.85 8.62
C LYS A 312 -32.16 36.66 9.92
N ALA A 313 -31.44 36.59 11.03
CA ALA A 313 -31.89 37.03 12.34
C ALA A 313 -30.67 37.51 13.13
#